data_AF-A0A7W1NX04-F1
#
_entry.id   AF-A0A7W1NX04-F1
#
_cell.length_a   1.000
_cell.length_b   1.000
_cell.length_c   1.000
_cell.angle_alpha   90.00
_cell.angle_beta   90.00
_cell.angle_gamma   90.00
#
_symmetry.space_group_name_H-M   'P 1'
#
loop_
_entity.id
_entity.type
_entity.pdbx_description
1 polymer ?
#
loop_
_entity_poly.entity_id
_entity_poly.type
_entity_poly.pdbx_seq_one_letter_code
_entity_poly.pdbx_strand_id
1 'polypeptide(L)'
;MDYGMIGKIEKARRYAEEPERITFKSLNAQFRGSNSDYVITLGDNGWSCTCPGFHSQHICPHVMAMEKLFRPMLKRDPLPYAPGQNVVSDVEKSNRYVHEKDRIQFQTFEAVFHGENSEHHFGFTDQKWHCDCDFFKSRGVCSHTMAMERLLTGMLNAVPQVAVT
;
A
#
# COMPACT_ATOMS: atom_id res chain seq x y z
N MET A 1 -2.10 11.98 29.71
CA MET A 1 -1.93 12.08 28.25
C MET A 1 -0.45 12.31 28.00
N ASP A 2 0.24 11.36 27.35
CA ASP A 2 1.69 11.41 27.12
C ASP A 2 1.97 12.39 25.96
N TYR A 3 2.55 13.56 26.25
CA TYR A 3 2.86 14.60 25.26
C TYR A 3 3.66 14.04 24.06
N GLY A 4 4.47 12.99 24.27
CA GLY A 4 5.19 12.32 23.20
C GLY A 4 4.27 11.64 22.18
N MET A 5 3.16 11.03 22.62
CA MET A 5 2.20 10.37 21.74
C MET A 5 1.39 11.36 20.90
N ILE A 6 0.98 12.49 21.49
CA ILE A 6 0.24 13.54 20.76
C ILE A 6 1.07 14.00 19.56
N GLY A 7 2.35 14.35 19.78
CA GLY A 7 3.22 14.79 18.70
C GLY A 7 3.43 13.72 17.62
N LYS A 8 3.44 12.43 17.98
CA LYS A 8 3.52 11.34 16.98
C LYS A 8 2.24 11.18 16.18
N ILE A 9 1.08 11.40 16.78
CA ILE A 9 -0.23 11.35 16.09
C ILE A 9 -0.33 12.52 15.10
N GLU A 10 0.05 13.74 15.50
CA GLU A 10 0.09 14.91 14.61
C GLU A 10 1.05 14.69 13.44
N LYS A 11 2.24 14.16 13.73
CA LYS A 11 3.23 13.82 12.72
C LYS A 11 2.71 12.76 11.75
N ALA A 12 2.00 11.74 12.24
CA ALA A 12 1.38 10.73 11.40
C ALA A 12 0.29 11.30 10.48
N ARG A 13 -0.52 12.27 10.96
CA ARG A 13 -1.52 12.95 10.13
C ARG A 13 -0.84 13.68 8.96
N ARG A 14 0.19 14.47 9.24
CA ARG A 14 0.98 15.15 8.20
C ARG A 14 1.62 14.18 7.21
N TYR A 15 2.22 13.11 7.71
CA TYR A 15 2.86 12.11 6.85
C TYR A 15 1.89 11.36 5.95
N ALA A 16 0.63 11.21 6.36
CA ALA A 16 -0.42 10.65 5.50
C ALA A 16 -0.84 11.61 4.37
N GLU A 17 -0.56 12.91 4.50
CA GLU A 17 -0.76 13.93 3.46
C GLU A 17 0.44 14.04 2.49
N GLU A 18 1.57 13.40 2.83
CA GLU A 18 2.85 13.43 2.08
C GLU A 18 3.24 12.00 1.63
N PRO A 19 2.39 11.27 0.86
CA PRO A 19 2.62 9.87 0.52
C PRO A 19 3.90 9.64 -0.30
N GLU A 20 4.42 10.64 -0.99
CA GLU A 20 5.71 10.58 -1.70
C GLU A 20 6.92 10.33 -0.79
N ARG A 21 6.77 10.53 0.52
CA ARG A 21 7.78 10.13 1.51
C ARG A 21 7.83 8.63 1.73
N ILE A 22 6.86 7.87 1.29
CA ILE A 22 6.81 6.43 1.46
C ILE A 22 7.19 5.77 0.14
N THR A 23 7.94 4.67 0.20
CA THR A 23 8.21 3.85 -0.98
C THR A 23 7.97 2.40 -0.65
N PHE A 24 7.05 1.76 -1.38
CA PHE A 24 6.91 0.30 -1.32
C PHE A 24 8.14 -0.36 -1.95
N LYS A 25 8.76 -1.27 -1.18
CA LYS A 25 9.83 -2.17 -1.66
C LYS A 25 9.24 -3.47 -2.19
N SER A 26 8.31 -4.04 -1.42
CA SER A 26 7.51 -5.19 -1.82
C SER A 26 6.13 -5.13 -1.20
N LEU A 27 5.16 -5.81 -1.81
CA LEU A 27 3.83 -6.02 -1.22
C LEU A 27 3.22 -7.33 -1.71
N ASN A 28 2.33 -7.88 -0.89
CA ASN A 28 1.40 -8.94 -1.23
C ASN A 28 -0.01 -8.50 -0.79
N ALA A 29 -0.96 -8.53 -1.73
CA ALA A 29 -2.35 -8.21 -1.44
C ALA A 29 -3.29 -9.21 -2.10
N GLN A 30 -4.38 -9.52 -1.40
CA GLN A 30 -5.58 -10.08 -2.02
C GLN A 30 -6.36 -8.96 -2.70
N PHE A 31 -6.90 -9.25 -3.88
CA PHE A 31 -7.68 -8.32 -4.68
C PHE A 31 -8.97 -8.99 -5.14
N ARG A 32 -10.11 -8.53 -4.62
CA ARG A 32 -11.43 -9.00 -5.02
C ARG A 32 -11.84 -8.38 -6.36
N GLY A 33 -11.62 -9.12 -7.44
CA GLY A 33 -12.06 -8.76 -8.78
C GLY A 33 -13.59 -8.81 -8.92
N SER A 34 -14.07 -8.67 -10.15
CA SER A 34 -15.53 -8.72 -10.40
C SER A 34 -16.14 -10.11 -10.17
N ASN A 35 -15.38 -11.18 -10.42
CA ASN A 35 -15.89 -12.55 -10.40
C ASN A 35 -15.10 -13.49 -9.47
N SER A 36 -13.89 -13.10 -9.07
CA SER A 36 -12.95 -13.95 -8.32
C SER A 36 -11.93 -13.09 -7.60
N ASP A 37 -11.28 -13.70 -6.62
CA ASP A 37 -10.18 -13.09 -5.88
C ASP A 37 -8.85 -13.46 -6.51
N TYR A 38 -7.94 -12.51 -6.53
CA TYR A 38 -6.61 -12.66 -7.09
C TYR A 38 -5.56 -12.22 -6.09
N VAL A 39 -4.34 -12.73 -6.23
CA VAL A 39 -3.19 -12.25 -5.46
C VAL A 39 -2.40 -11.32 -6.35
N ILE A 40 -2.06 -10.15 -5.82
CA ILE A 40 -1.15 -9.19 -6.43
C ILE A 40 0.11 -9.15 -5.60
N THR A 41 1.25 -9.22 -6.28
CA THR A 41 2.56 -9.02 -5.65
C THR A 41 3.34 -7.93 -6.36
N LEU A 42 4.10 -7.16 -5.58
CA LEU A 42 5.16 -6.31 -6.05
C LEU A 42 6.48 -6.81 -5.45
N GLY A 43 7.49 -7.02 -6.28
CA GLY A 43 8.84 -7.30 -5.82
C GLY A 43 9.89 -6.71 -6.75
N ASP A 44 11.11 -7.24 -6.66
CA ASP A 44 12.25 -6.83 -7.49
C ASP A 44 12.01 -7.11 -8.98
N ASN A 45 11.32 -8.19 -9.29
CA ASN A 45 10.97 -8.58 -10.67
C ASN A 45 9.75 -7.83 -11.23
N GLY A 46 9.24 -6.82 -10.52
CA GLY A 46 8.06 -6.05 -10.94
C GLY A 46 6.75 -6.55 -10.33
N TRP A 47 5.65 -6.24 -11.01
CA TRP A 47 4.32 -6.67 -10.63
C TRP A 47 4.06 -8.12 -11.03
N SER A 48 3.23 -8.81 -10.25
CA SER A 48 2.55 -10.03 -10.68
C SER A 48 1.11 -10.00 -10.19
N CYS A 49 0.21 -10.58 -10.95
CA CYS A 49 -1.17 -10.80 -10.55
C CYS A 49 -1.62 -12.18 -11.03
N THR A 50 -2.31 -12.94 -10.17
CA THR A 50 -2.78 -14.29 -10.50
C THR A 50 -3.98 -14.32 -11.46
N CYS A 51 -4.44 -13.16 -11.94
CA CYS A 51 -5.57 -13.10 -12.87
C CYS A 51 -5.16 -13.52 -14.30
N PRO A 52 -6.07 -14.18 -15.05
CA PRO A 52 -5.77 -14.62 -16.42
C PRO A 52 -5.29 -13.50 -17.34
N GLY A 53 -5.85 -12.29 -17.20
CA GLY A 53 -5.45 -11.13 -18.01
C GLY A 53 -3.97 -10.78 -17.84
N PHE A 54 -3.47 -10.82 -16.61
CA PHE A 54 -2.05 -10.55 -16.33
C PHE A 54 -1.13 -11.65 -16.84
N HIS A 55 -1.52 -12.92 -16.72
CA HIS A 55 -0.73 -14.02 -17.27
C HIS A 55 -0.60 -13.96 -18.81
N SER A 56 -1.62 -13.45 -19.49
CA SER A 56 -1.61 -13.32 -20.95
C SER A 56 -0.94 -12.05 -21.46
N GLN A 57 -1.10 -10.92 -20.75
CA GLN A 57 -0.73 -9.59 -21.24
C GLN A 57 0.33 -8.89 -20.40
N HIS A 58 0.70 -9.45 -19.24
CA HIS A 58 1.58 -8.84 -18.24
C HIS A 58 1.13 -7.46 -17.74
N ILE A 59 -0.14 -7.13 -17.96
CA ILE A 59 -0.84 -5.95 -17.44
C ILE A 59 -2.32 -6.31 -17.26
N CYS A 60 -2.97 -5.78 -16.23
CA CYS A 60 -4.37 -6.05 -15.94
C CYS A 60 -5.01 -4.91 -15.14
N PRO A 61 -6.34 -4.85 -15.04
CA PRO A 61 -7.05 -3.80 -14.31
C PRO A 61 -6.66 -3.68 -12.84
N HIS A 62 -6.30 -4.81 -12.22
CA HIS A 62 -5.95 -4.85 -10.81
C HIS A 62 -4.60 -4.18 -10.55
N VAL A 63 -3.57 -4.52 -11.33
CA VAL A 63 -2.26 -3.86 -11.25
C VAL A 63 -2.37 -2.38 -11.63
N MET A 64 -3.13 -2.06 -12.68
CA MET A 64 -3.38 -0.66 -13.05
C MET A 64 -4.04 0.13 -11.92
N ALA A 65 -4.97 -0.47 -11.16
CA ALA A 65 -5.59 0.17 -10.00
C ALA A 65 -4.59 0.40 -8.87
N MET A 66 -3.73 -0.58 -8.59
CA MET A 66 -2.64 -0.45 -7.59
C MET A 66 -1.67 0.67 -7.98
N GLU A 67 -1.27 0.74 -9.24
CA GLU A 67 -0.39 1.80 -9.76
C GLU A 67 -1.02 3.19 -9.64
N LYS A 68 -2.34 3.31 -9.88
CA LYS A 68 -3.07 4.58 -9.71
C LYS A 68 -3.19 4.99 -8.25
N LEU A 69 -3.59 4.06 -7.37
CA LEU A 69 -3.78 4.31 -5.94
C LEU A 69 -2.48 4.72 -5.25
N PHE A 70 -1.39 4.06 -5.61
CA PHE A 70 -0.13 4.16 -4.88
C PHE A 70 0.98 4.84 -5.70
N ARG A 71 0.64 5.53 -6.79
CA ARG A 71 1.57 6.26 -7.67
C ARG A 71 2.68 7.02 -6.91
N PRO A 72 2.37 7.89 -5.91
CA PRO A 72 3.43 8.62 -5.20
C PRO A 72 4.37 7.71 -4.40
N MET A 73 3.93 6.49 -4.05
CA MET A 73 4.67 5.51 -3.25
C MET A 73 5.42 4.46 -4.08
N LEU A 74 5.41 4.59 -5.40
CA LEU A 74 6.03 3.64 -6.33
C LEU A 74 7.20 4.32 -7.05
N LYS A 75 8.43 3.90 -6.76
CA LYS A 75 9.64 4.32 -7.50
C LYS A 75 9.82 3.52 -8.80
N ARG A 76 8.77 3.40 -9.60
CA ARG A 76 8.79 2.70 -10.90
C ARG A 76 7.74 3.29 -11.83
N ASP A 77 8.01 3.24 -13.13
CA ASP A 77 7.04 3.65 -14.12
C ASP A 77 5.86 2.66 -14.17
N PRO A 78 4.65 3.14 -14.49
CA PRO A 78 3.52 2.27 -14.74
C PRO A 78 3.82 1.28 -15.87
N LEU A 79 3.28 0.08 -15.78
CA LEU A 79 3.41 -0.90 -16.84
C LEU A 79 2.75 -0.41 -18.15
N PRO A 80 3.38 -0.64 -19.31
CA PRO A 80 2.81 -0.26 -20.59
C PRO A 80 1.61 -1.14 -20.95
N TYR A 81 0.73 -0.62 -21.82
CA TYR A 81 -0.32 -1.44 -22.43
C TYR A 81 0.27 -2.48 -23.38
N ALA A 82 -0.39 -3.63 -23.45
CA ALA A 82 0.05 -4.75 -24.27
C ALA A 82 -0.78 -4.91 -25.56
N PRO A 83 -0.17 -5.40 -26.67
CA PRO A 83 -0.91 -5.73 -27.89
C PRO A 83 -1.99 -6.80 -27.64
N GLY A 84 -3.23 -6.51 -28.04
CA GLY A 84 -4.36 -7.43 -27.85
C GLY A 84 -5.04 -7.33 -26.48
N GLN A 85 -4.59 -6.43 -25.61
CA GLN A 85 -5.29 -6.08 -24.38
C GLN A 85 -6.64 -5.40 -24.67
N ASN A 86 -7.66 -5.70 -23.87
CA ASN A 86 -8.91 -4.92 -23.87
C ASN A 86 -8.74 -3.63 -23.05
N VAL A 87 -7.93 -2.70 -23.58
CA VAL A 87 -7.49 -1.49 -22.87
C VAL A 87 -8.67 -0.68 -22.34
N VAL A 88 -9.74 -0.50 -23.12
CA VAL A 88 -10.90 0.30 -22.70
C VAL A 88 -11.56 -0.31 -21.46
N SER A 89 -11.94 -1.59 -21.52
CA SER A 89 -12.57 -2.26 -20.38
C SER A 89 -11.64 -2.29 -19.16
N ASP A 90 -10.34 -2.46 -19.39
CA ASP A 90 -9.37 -2.55 -18.32
C ASP A 90 -9.16 -1.21 -17.60
N VAL A 91 -9.10 -0.12 -18.36
CA VAL A 91 -9.03 1.25 -17.81
C VAL A 91 -10.28 1.58 -17.00
N GLU A 92 -11.47 1.25 -17.51
CA GLU A 92 -12.75 1.46 -16.81
C GLU A 92 -12.79 0.69 -15.49
N LYS A 93 -12.45 -0.60 -15.50
CA LYS A 93 -12.36 -1.43 -14.29
C LYS A 93 -11.37 -0.86 -13.30
N SER A 94 -10.17 -0.51 -13.75
CA SER A 94 -9.13 0.07 -12.91
C SER A 94 -9.59 1.38 -12.27
N ASN A 95 -10.23 2.28 -13.02
CA ASN A 95 -10.76 3.55 -12.49
C ASN A 95 -11.82 3.31 -11.42
N ARG A 96 -12.73 2.36 -11.63
CA ARG A 96 -13.71 1.96 -10.61
C ARG A 96 -13.01 1.42 -9.36
N TYR A 97 -12.06 0.51 -9.49
CA TYR A 97 -11.43 -0.15 -8.34
C TYR A 97 -10.62 0.80 -7.45
N VAL A 98 -10.12 1.92 -7.98
CA VAL A 98 -9.47 2.98 -7.18
C VAL A 98 -10.43 3.56 -6.11
N HIS A 99 -11.74 3.52 -6.36
CA HIS A 99 -12.76 4.00 -5.42
C HIS A 99 -13.33 2.88 -4.52
N GLU A 100 -13.09 1.62 -4.86
CA GLU A 100 -13.60 0.43 -4.15
C GLU A 100 -12.46 -0.21 -3.35
N LYS A 101 -11.84 0.58 -2.46
CA LYS A 101 -10.62 0.20 -1.72
C LYS A 101 -10.80 -1.06 -0.87
N ASP A 102 -12.01 -1.34 -0.40
CA ASP A 102 -12.35 -2.55 0.38
C ASP A 102 -12.07 -3.86 -0.38
N ARG A 103 -11.94 -3.81 -1.72
CA ARG A 103 -11.51 -4.95 -2.55
C ARG A 103 -10.06 -5.34 -2.35
N ILE A 104 -9.23 -4.46 -1.82
CA ILE A 104 -7.80 -4.65 -1.69
C ILE A 104 -7.52 -4.96 -0.23
N GLN A 105 -6.91 -6.12 0.04
CA GLN A 105 -6.52 -6.53 1.38
C GLN A 105 -5.03 -6.82 1.39
N PHE A 106 -4.24 -5.91 1.97
CA PHE A 106 -2.81 -6.13 2.16
C PHE A 106 -2.59 -7.27 3.16
N GLN A 107 -1.81 -8.26 2.74
CA GLN A 107 -1.38 -9.36 3.59
C GLN A 107 -0.02 -9.05 4.20
N THR A 108 0.93 -8.64 3.35
CA THR A 108 2.26 -8.21 3.76
C THR A 108 2.78 -7.07 2.91
N PHE A 109 3.68 -6.25 3.45
CA PHE A 109 4.48 -5.33 2.66
C PHE A 109 5.73 -4.87 3.42
N GLU A 110 6.73 -4.47 2.65
CA GLU A 110 7.92 -3.76 3.13
C GLU A 110 7.98 -2.39 2.48
N ALA A 111 8.25 -1.36 3.28
CA ALA A 111 8.32 0.02 2.84
C ALA A 111 9.45 0.80 3.51
N VAL A 112 9.87 1.86 2.85
CA VAL A 112 10.84 2.83 3.37
C VAL A 112 10.13 4.16 3.53
N PHE A 113 10.30 4.79 4.68
CA PHE A 113 9.90 6.17 4.95
C PHE A 113 11.11 7.10 4.83
N HIS A 114 11.02 8.09 3.95
CA HIS A 114 12.01 9.13 3.69
C HIS A 114 11.81 10.29 4.65
N GLY A 115 12.45 10.22 5.81
CA GLY A 115 12.50 11.32 6.77
C GLY A 115 13.41 12.46 6.29
N GLU A 116 13.40 13.57 7.02
CA GLU A 116 14.25 14.73 6.69
C GLU A 116 15.75 14.42 6.84
N ASN A 117 16.10 13.60 7.83
CA ASN A 117 17.49 13.31 8.20
C ASN A 117 17.88 11.84 8.00
N SER A 118 16.90 10.94 7.94
CA SER A 118 17.12 9.50 7.93
C SER A 118 15.97 8.76 7.27
N GLU A 119 16.29 7.63 6.65
CA GLU A 119 15.29 6.66 6.19
C GLU A 119 14.90 5.72 7.35
N HIS A 120 13.65 5.24 7.32
CA HIS A 120 13.14 4.24 8.25
C HIS A 120 12.48 3.09 7.49
N HIS A 121 12.87 1.86 7.80
CA HIS A 121 12.27 0.65 7.27
C HIS A 121 11.11 0.23 8.16
N PHE A 122 9.98 -0.04 7.54
CA PHE A 122 8.78 -0.45 8.23
C PHE A 122 7.90 -1.30 7.32
N GLY A 123 6.99 -2.06 7.91
CA GLY A 123 6.16 -2.96 7.15
C GLY A 123 5.04 -3.54 7.97
N PHE A 124 4.36 -4.48 7.33
CA PHE A 124 3.25 -5.22 7.88
C PHE A 124 3.39 -6.69 7.51
N THR A 125 3.36 -7.58 8.50
CA THR A 125 3.37 -9.03 8.31
C THR A 125 2.67 -9.71 9.47
N ASP A 126 2.04 -10.85 9.23
CA ASP A 126 1.30 -11.62 10.25
C ASP A 126 0.32 -10.77 11.07
N GLN A 127 -0.37 -9.84 10.38
CA GLN A 127 -1.31 -8.87 10.97
C GLN A 127 -0.67 -7.92 12.00
N LYS A 128 0.65 -7.75 11.96
CA LYS A 128 1.43 -6.91 12.87
C LYS A 128 2.27 -5.90 12.10
N TRP A 129 2.39 -4.73 12.69
CA TRP A 129 3.29 -3.68 12.23
C TRP A 129 4.70 -3.93 12.76
N HIS A 130 5.70 -3.49 12.00
CA HIS A 130 7.07 -3.33 12.47
C HIS A 130 7.67 -2.04 11.91
N CYS A 131 8.59 -1.42 12.65
CA CYS A 131 9.38 -0.29 12.21
C CYS A 131 10.71 -0.26 12.95
N ASP A 132 11.78 0.13 12.26
CA ASP A 132 13.13 0.20 12.81
C ASP A 132 13.38 1.40 13.74
N CYS A 133 12.45 2.35 13.85
CA CYS A 133 12.64 3.56 14.63
C CYS A 133 12.50 3.31 16.14
N ASP A 134 13.23 4.07 16.95
CA ASP A 134 13.31 3.85 18.41
C ASP A 134 11.97 4.04 19.13
N PHE A 135 11.11 4.91 18.58
CA PHE A 135 9.77 5.11 19.12
C PHE A 135 8.90 3.86 18.93
N PHE A 136 9.03 3.19 17.78
CA PHE A 136 8.32 1.93 17.55
C PHE A 136 8.88 0.82 18.44
N LYS A 137 10.20 0.68 18.54
CA LYS A 137 10.85 -0.31 19.42
C LYS A 137 10.41 -0.19 20.88
N SER A 138 10.15 1.03 21.35
CA SER A 138 9.73 1.28 22.74
C SER A 138 8.22 1.15 22.97
N ARG A 139 7.36 1.39 21.97
CA ARG A 139 5.90 1.48 22.16
C ARG A 139 5.06 0.56 21.28
N GLY A 140 5.64 -0.10 20.27
CA GLY A 140 4.91 -0.89 19.27
C GLY A 140 4.08 -0.07 18.28
N VAL A 141 4.24 1.26 18.27
CA VAL A 141 3.54 2.21 17.39
C VAL A 141 4.45 3.40 17.14
N CYS A 142 4.40 4.01 15.95
CA CYS A 142 5.12 5.24 15.66
C CYS A 142 4.40 6.08 14.58
N SER A 143 4.93 7.27 14.28
CA SER A 143 4.34 8.14 13.27
C SER A 143 4.31 7.52 11.87
N HIS A 144 5.27 6.65 11.52
CA HIS A 144 5.34 6.02 10.19
C HIS A 144 4.24 4.97 10.02
N THR A 145 4.11 4.05 10.98
CA THR A 145 3.09 3.00 10.93
C THR A 145 1.68 3.55 11.06
N MET A 146 1.48 4.59 11.87
CA MET A 146 0.19 5.29 11.94
C MET A 146 -0.15 6.06 10.65
N ALA A 147 0.84 6.67 9.99
CA ALA A 147 0.61 7.35 8.71
C ALA A 147 0.20 6.34 7.62
N MET A 148 0.91 5.22 7.55
CA MET A 148 0.58 4.16 6.60
C MET A 148 -0.79 3.52 6.88
N GLU A 149 -1.12 3.29 8.15
CA GLU A 149 -2.45 2.81 8.56
C GLU A 149 -3.56 3.75 8.06
N ARG A 150 -3.36 5.07 8.15
CA ARG A 150 -4.29 6.07 7.59
C ARG A 150 -4.40 5.97 6.07
N LEU A 151 -3.28 5.88 5.35
CA LEU A 151 -3.27 5.73 3.89
C LEU A 151 -3.96 4.44 3.42
N LEU A 152 -3.81 3.37 4.20
CA LEU A 152 -4.38 2.05 3.93
C LEU A 152 -5.74 1.81 4.61
N THR A 153 -6.45 2.88 5.00
CA THR A 153 -7.79 2.75 5.61
C THR A 153 -8.71 1.90 4.74
N GLY A 154 -9.30 0.86 5.34
CA GLY A 154 -10.18 -0.10 4.65
C GLY A 154 -9.46 -1.19 3.85
N MET A 155 -8.13 -1.18 3.81
CA MET A 155 -7.30 -2.13 3.04
C MET A 155 -6.46 -3.08 3.91
N LEU A 156 -6.65 -3.04 5.24
CA LEU A 156 -5.92 -3.84 6.21
C LEU A 156 -6.87 -4.63 7.10
N ASN A 157 -6.55 -5.90 7.32
CA ASN A 157 -7.17 -6.73 8.36
C ASN A 157 -6.33 -6.64 9.64
N ALA A 158 -6.30 -5.46 10.25
CA ALA A 158 -5.56 -5.21 11.49
C ALA A 158 -6.41 -4.43 12.49
N VAL A 159 -6.17 -4.65 13.78
CA VAL A 159 -6.70 -3.77 14.83
C VAL A 159 -5.99 -2.42 14.71
N PRO A 160 -6.72 -1.28 14.69
CA PRO A 160 -6.10 0.04 14.63
C PRO A 160 -5.06 0.22 15.75
N GLN A 161 -3.87 0.72 15.42
CA GLN A 161 -2.79 0.93 16.40
C GLN A 161 -3.15 1.97 17.47
N VAL A 162 -3.97 2.96 17.10
CA VAL A 162 -4.48 3.99 18.01
C VAL A 162 -5.97 4.16 17.78
N ALA A 163 -6.74 4.19 18.86
CA ALA A 163 -8.17 4.48 18.77
C ALA A 163 -8.39 5.88 18.15
N VAL A 164 -9.26 5.96 17.14
CA VAL A 164 -9.70 7.24 16.58
C VAL A 164 -10.66 7.85 17.60
N THR A 165 -10.14 8.73 18.46
CA THR A 165 -10.96 9.66 19.25
C THR A 165 -11.26 10.92 18.45
#